data_AF-A0A3R7AQY6-F1
#
_entry.id   AF-A0A3R7AQY6-F1
#
_cell.length_a   1.000
_cell.length_b   1.000
_cell.length_c   1.000
_cell.angle_alpha   90.00
_cell.angle_beta   90.00
_cell.angle_gamma   90.00
#
_symmetry.space_group_name_H-M   'P 1'
#
loop_
_entity.id
_entity.type
_entity.pdbx_description
1 polymer ?
#
loop_
_entity_poly.entity_id
_entity_poly.type
_entity_poly.pdbx_seq_one_letter_code
_entity_poly.pdbx_strand_id
1 'polypeptide(L)' 'MITEKGTIMPYCPECGGEMVYVSSLKRYVCKSCGLSLTQQELMELRAKLRPAVDTEEDERQKRRKEYLKWWLSKKK' A
#
# COMPACT_ATOMS: atom_id res chain seq x y z
N MET A 1 -10.84 -32.29 13.16
CA MET A 1 -11.71 -32.15 11.97
C MET A 1 -11.76 -30.67 11.60
N ILE A 2 -11.35 -30.34 10.36
CA ILE A 2 -11.69 -29.14 9.57
C ILE A 2 -11.17 -27.76 10.05
N THR A 3 -9.94 -27.45 9.63
CA THR A 3 -9.40 -26.19 9.06
C THR A 3 -9.95 -24.82 9.50
N GLU A 4 -9.18 -24.09 10.30
CA GLU A 4 -9.25 -22.62 10.36
C GLU A 4 -8.14 -22.01 9.49
N LYS A 5 -8.32 -22.10 8.17
CA LYS A 5 -7.52 -21.30 7.24
C LYS A 5 -7.88 -19.84 7.49
N GLY A 6 -7.02 -19.13 8.23
CA GLY A 6 -6.99 -17.68 8.33
C GLY A 6 -6.91 -17.08 6.93
N THR A 7 -8.06 -16.87 6.32
CA THR A 7 -8.18 -16.27 5.00
C THR A 7 -8.02 -14.77 5.21
N ILE A 8 -6.86 -14.22 4.84
CA ILE A 8 -6.64 -12.78 4.81
C ILE A 8 -7.72 -12.19 3.88
N MET A 9 -8.78 -11.62 4.47
CA MET A 9 -9.87 -11.05 3.70
C MET A 9 -9.33 -9.84 2.93
N PRO A 10 -9.40 -9.83 1.60
CA PRO A 10 -8.92 -8.69 0.84
C PRO A 10 -9.82 -7.49 1.17
N TYR A 11 -9.22 -6.47 1.76
CA TYR A 11 -9.87 -5.20 2.00
C TYR A 11 -9.73 -4.29 0.78
N CYS A 12 -10.74 -3.46 0.59
CA CYS A 12 -10.77 -2.47 -0.48
C CYS A 12 -9.77 -1.34 -0.18
N PRO A 13 -8.87 -1.01 -1.12
CA PRO A 13 -7.91 0.08 -0.94
C PRO A 13 -8.55 1.47 -0.81
N GLU A 14 -9.78 1.65 -1.34
CA GLU A 14 -10.47 2.95 -1.39
C GLU A 14 -11.33 3.22 -0.16
N CYS A 15 -12.02 2.20 0.36
CA CYS A 15 -13.02 2.37 1.44
C CYS A 15 -12.78 1.49 2.66
N GLY A 16 -11.77 0.61 2.64
CA GLY A 16 -11.52 -0.36 3.72
C GLY A 16 -12.58 -1.46 3.85
N GLY A 17 -13.61 -1.46 2.99
CA GLY A 17 -14.68 -2.45 3.01
C GLY A 17 -14.23 -3.85 2.55
N GLU A 18 -15.04 -4.85 2.88
CA GLU A 18 -14.78 -6.24 2.49
C GLU A 18 -14.89 -6.41 0.96
N MET A 19 -13.86 -7.01 0.35
CA MET A 19 -13.93 -7.47 -1.03
C MET A 19 -14.20 -8.96 -1.09
N VAL A 20 -15.06 -9.35 -2.02
CA VAL A 20 -15.38 -10.73 -2.33
C VAL A 20 -14.83 -11.08 -3.70
N TYR A 21 -14.21 -12.25 -3.81
CA TYR A 21 -13.77 -12.78 -5.08
C TYR A 21 -14.94 -13.48 -5.79
N VAL A 22 -15.31 -12.97 -6.97
CA VAL A 22 -16.34 -13.54 -7.83
C VAL A 22 -15.65 -14.39 -8.89
N SER A 23 -15.64 -15.72 -8.69
CA SER A 23 -14.94 -16.68 -9.57
C SER A 23 -15.47 -16.67 -11.00
N SER A 24 -16.78 -16.45 -11.20
CA SER A 24 -17.42 -16.38 -12.51
C SER A 24 -16.83 -15.29 -13.39
N LEU A 25 -16.46 -14.16 -12.79
CA LEU A 25 -15.88 -13.01 -13.48
C LEU A 25 -14.36 -12.93 -13.32
N LYS A 26 -13.78 -13.77 -12.44
CA LYS A 26 -12.38 -13.69 -11.98
C LYS A 26 -12.00 -12.29 -11.46
N ARG A 27 -12.95 -11.59 -10.85
CA ARG A 27 -12.79 -10.22 -10.32
C ARG A 27 -13.06 -10.18 -8.82
N TYR A 28 -12.40 -9.25 -8.14
CA TYR A 28 -12.69 -8.86 -6.78
C TYR A 28 -13.70 -7.71 -6.80
N VAL A 29 -14.79 -7.86 -6.06
CA VAL A 29 -15.86 -6.85 -5.96
C VAL A 29 -15.98 -6.42 -4.51
N CYS A 30 -15.89 -5.10 -4.25
CA CYS A 30 -16.15 -4.55 -2.93
C CYS A 30 -17.65 -4.44 -2.64
N LYS A 31 -18.09 -4.92 -1.47
CA LYS A 31 -19.48 -4.84 -1.04
C LYS A 31 -19.93 -3.42 -0.65
N SER A 32 -18.99 -2.56 -0.24
CA SER A 32 -19.31 -1.23 0.29
C SER A 32 -19.34 -0.16 -0.81
N CYS A 33 -18.34 -0.12 -1.69
CA CYS A 33 -18.25 0.91 -2.74
C CYS A 33 -18.57 0.39 -4.16
N GLY A 34 -18.76 -0.92 -4.34
CA GLY A 34 -19.04 -1.53 -5.65
C GLY A 34 -17.82 -1.62 -6.58
N LEU A 35 -16.62 -1.30 -6.10
CA LEU A 35 -15.40 -1.35 -6.90
C LEU A 35 -15.12 -2.77 -7.40
N SER A 36 -14.98 -2.95 -8.71
CA SER A 36 -14.66 -4.24 -9.32
C SER A 36 -13.29 -4.22 -9.99
N LEU A 37 -12.36 -5.03 -9.49
CA LEU A 37 -10.96 -5.05 -9.92
C LEU A 37 -10.51 -6.47 -10.22
N THR A 38 -9.60 -6.62 -11.18
CA THR A 38 -8.81 -7.84 -11.32
C THR A 38 -7.78 -7.95 -10.20
N GLN A 39 -7.18 -9.14 -10.06
CA GLN A 39 -6.10 -9.34 -9.09
C GLN A 39 -4.90 -8.42 -9.35
N GLN A 40 -4.57 -8.19 -10.61
CA GLN A 40 -3.42 -7.37 -11.01
C GLN A 40 -3.68 -5.90 -10.68
N GLU A 41 -4.84 -5.36 -11.06
CA GLU A 41 -5.23 -3.98 -10.72
C GLU A 41 -5.25 -3.76 -9.20
N LEU A 42 -5.75 -4.73 -8.42
CA LEU A 42 -5.75 -4.66 -6.96
C LEU A 42 -4.32 -4.59 -6.38
N MET A 43 -3.38 -5.36 -6.95
CA MET A 43 -1.98 -5.33 -6.54
C MET A 43 -1.32 -3.98 -6.88
N GLU A 44 -1.57 -3.44 -8.07
CA GLU A 44 -1.04 -2.14 -8.49
C GLU A 44 -1.57 -0.99 -7.63
N LEU A 45 -2.86 -0.97 -7.33
CA LEU A 45 -3.46 0.03 -6.44
C LEU A 45 -2.85 -0.05 -5.04
N ARG A 46 -2.67 -1.25 -4.50
CA ARG A 46 -1.99 -1.44 -3.21
C ARG A 46 -0.53 -1.00 -3.24
N ALA A 47 0.17 -1.24 -4.34
CA ALA A 47 1.55 -0.79 -4.51
C ALA A 47 1.64 0.74 -4.57
N LYS A 48 0.70 1.41 -5.25
CA LYS A 48 0.63 2.88 -5.32
C LYS A 48 0.25 3.53 -3.99
N LEU A 49 -0.69 2.93 -3.27
CA LEU A 49 -1.16 3.45 -1.98
C LEU A 49 -0.23 3.10 -0.83
N ARG A 50 0.66 2.13 -1.00
CA ARG A 50 1.71 1.88 -0.02
C ARG A 50 2.54 3.16 0.07
N PRO A 51 2.52 3.89 1.20
CA PRO A 51 3.43 5.01 1.36
C PRO A 51 4.84 4.47 1.13
N ALA A 52 5.66 5.18 0.36
CA ALA A 52 7.09 4.88 0.30
C ALA A 52 7.53 4.79 1.76
N VAL A 53 7.81 3.56 2.21
CA VAL A 53 8.27 3.35 3.57
C VAL A 53 9.64 4.01 3.53
N ASP A 54 9.71 5.26 3.96
CA ASP A 54 10.96 5.93 4.29
C ASP A 54 11.57 5.03 5.35
N THR A 55 12.42 4.12 4.89
CA THR A 55 13.21 3.29 5.78
C THR A 55 14.00 4.24 6.67
N GLU A 56 14.32 3.82 7.90
CA GLU A 56 15.18 4.63 8.79
C GLU A 56 16.47 5.10 8.09
N GLU A 57 16.91 4.36 7.06
CA GLU A 57 18.01 4.71 6.19
C GLU A 57 17.75 5.97 5.32
N ASP A 58 16.55 6.12 4.73
CA ASP A 58 16.20 7.29 3.91
C ASP A 58 16.10 8.56 4.76
N GLU A 59 15.48 8.45 5.94
CA GLU A 59 15.42 9.51 6.94
C GLU A 59 16.83 9.95 7.40
N ARG A 60 17.74 8.98 7.60
CA ARG A 60 19.13 9.26 7.97
C ARG A 60 19.89 9.96 6.85
N GLN A 61 19.64 9.59 5.59
CA GLN A 61 20.24 10.27 4.43
C GLN A 61 19.73 11.69 4.28
N LYS A 62 18.42 11.95 4.44
CA LYS A 62 17.84 13.30 4.41
C LYS A 62 18.50 14.20 5.45
N ARG A 63 18.60 13.74 6.71
CA ARG A 63 19.25 14.49 7.80
C ARG A 63 20.72 14.83 7.51
N ARG A 64 21.48 13.89 6.91
CA ARG A 64 22.88 14.14 6.51
C ARG A 64 22.97 15.20 5.41
N LYS A 65 22.13 15.10 4.38
CA LYS A 65 22.08 16.08 3.27
C LYS A 65 21.69 17.46 3.77
N GLU A 66 20.73 17.53 4.68
CA GLU A 66 20.25 18.78 5.27
C GLU A 66 21.32 19.45 6.15
N TYR A 67 22.01 18.68 7.00
CA TYR A 67 23.13 19.16 7.79
C TYR A 67 24.28 19.66 6.91
N LEU A 68 24.63 18.92 5.85
CA LEU A 68 25.67 19.32 4.90
C LEU A 68 25.30 20.63 4.18
N LYS A 69 24.04 20.76 3.76
CA LYS A 69 23.52 21.97 3.12
C LYS A 69 23.60 23.18 4.05
N TRP A 70 23.12 23.05 5.29
CA TRP A 70 23.22 24.10 6.31
C TRP A 70 24.67 24.53 6.55
N TRP A 71 25.58 23.56 6.70
CA TRP A 71 27.00 23.82 6.91
C TRP A 71 27.63 24.59 5.74
N LEU A 72 27.33 24.20 4.50
CA LEU A 72 27.82 24.87 3.30
C LEU A 72 27.24 26.29 3.15
N SER A 73 25.97 26.51 3.54
CA SER A 73 25.35 27.83 3.53
C SER A 73 25.99 28.81 4.51
N LYS A 74 26.64 28.34 5.58
CA LYS A 74 27.33 29.19 6.56
C LYS A 74 28.77 29.55 6.16
N LYS A 75 29.31 28.87 5.14
CA LYS A 75 30.70 29.01 4.68
C LYS A 75 30.85 30.00 3.50
N LYS A 76 29.78 30.71 3.16
CA LYS A 76 29.70 31.73 2.10
C LYS A 76 29.20 33.03 2.70
#